data_AF-A0A286XEX6-F1
#
_entry.id   AF-A0A286XEX6-F1
#
_cell.length_a   1.000
_cell.length_b   1.000
_cell.length_c   1.000
_cell.angle_alpha   90.00
_cell.angle_beta   90.00
_cell.angle_gamma   90.00
#
_symmetry.space_group_name_H-M   'P 1'
#
loop_
_entity.id
_entity.type
_entity.pdbx_description
1 polymer ?
#
loop_
_entity_poly.entity_id
_entity_poly.type
_entity_poly.pdbx_seq_one_letter_code
_entity_poly.pdbx_strand_id
1 'polypeptide(L)' 'MTRKFLLASVLALQNLSFTYPSCQKCFSRIILGSRRSSCPKCGCTGE' A
#
# COMPACT_ATOMS: atom_id res chain seq x y z
N MET A 1 25.10 1.76 -14.75
CA MET A 1 23.75 2.25 -15.10
C MET A 1 23.50 3.57 -14.37
N THR A 2 23.33 4.66 -15.10
CA THR A 2 23.13 6.00 -14.52
C THR A 2 21.65 6.20 -14.16
N ARG A 3 21.34 6.57 -12.91
CA ARG A 3 19.97 6.99 -12.53
C ARG A 3 19.67 8.33 -13.21
N LYS A 4 18.60 8.39 -14.00
CA LYS A 4 18.10 9.63 -14.61
C LYS A 4 16.95 10.18 -13.77
N PHE A 5 17.01 11.46 -13.42
CA PHE A 5 15.92 12.16 -12.78
C PHE A 5 14.96 12.70 -13.83
N LEU A 6 13.66 12.62 -13.55
CA LEU A 6 12.62 13.27 -14.36
C LEU A 6 12.27 14.61 -13.70
N LEU A 7 12.32 15.69 -14.47
CA LEU A 7 11.83 17.01 -14.05
C LEU A 7 10.38 17.16 -14.51
N ALA A 8 9.46 17.36 -13.57
CA ALA A 8 8.03 17.54 -13.85
C ALA A 8 7.35 18.33 -12.72
N SER A 9 6.21 18.94 -13.03
CA SER A 9 5.32 19.60 -12.05
C SER A 9 4.10 18.74 -11.76
N VAL A 10 3.67 18.69 -10.49
CA VAL A 10 2.42 18.01 -10.09
C VAL A 10 1.25 18.96 -10.30
N LEU A 11 0.27 18.58 -11.14
CA LEU A 11 -0.86 19.44 -11.50
C LEU A 11 -2.12 19.17 -10.66
N ALA A 12 -2.33 17.93 -10.22
CA ALA A 12 -3.49 17.53 -9.43
C ALA A 12 -3.22 16.22 -8.67
N LEU A 13 -3.96 16.01 -7.58
CA LEU A 13 -3.97 14.76 -6.81
C LEU A 13 -5.36 14.13 -6.87
N GLN A 14 -5.45 12.83 -7.14
CA GLN A 14 -6.71 12.10 -7.01
C GLN A 14 -6.95 11.76 -5.53
N ASN A 15 -8.14 12.08 -5.02
CA ASN A 15 -8.52 11.79 -3.64
C ASN A 15 -9.02 10.33 -3.46
N LEU A 16 -9.42 9.68 -4.56
CA LEU A 16 -9.89 8.31 -4.51
C LEU A 16 -8.70 7.35 -4.42
N SER A 17 -8.76 6.40 -3.49
CA SER A 17 -7.73 5.35 -3.33
C SER A 17 -6.31 5.87 -3.05
N PHE A 18 -6.17 7.11 -2.57
CA PHE A 18 -4.87 7.66 -2.17
C PHE A 18 -4.28 6.92 -0.96
N THR A 19 -5.14 6.35 -0.12
CA THR A 19 -4.77 5.45 0.98
C THR A 19 -5.48 4.12 0.84
N TYR A 20 -4.83 3.05 1.35
CA TYR A 20 -5.43 1.72 1.43
C TYR A 20 -4.91 0.99 2.68
N PRO A 21 -5.72 0.12 3.29
CA PRO A 21 -5.28 -0.69 4.42
C PRO A 21 -4.14 -1.61 3.99
N SER A 22 -3.07 -1.66 4.76
CA SER A 22 -1.88 -2.45 4.47
C SER A 22 -1.38 -3.22 5.69
N CYS A 23 -0.63 -4.30 5.46
CA CYS A 23 -0.01 -5.06 6.52
C CYS A 23 1.20 -4.30 7.09
N GLN A 24 1.26 -4.15 8.42
CA GLN A 24 2.37 -3.48 9.11
C GLN A 24 3.73 -4.18 8.93
N LYS A 25 3.74 -5.48 8.57
CA LYS A 25 4.98 -6.27 8.40
C LYS A 25 5.51 -6.24 6.97
N CYS A 26 4.64 -6.30 5.96
CA CYS A 26 5.07 -6.46 4.56
C CYS A 26 4.45 -5.45 3.58
N PHE A 27 3.67 -4.49 4.10
CA PHE A 27 3.03 -3.38 3.38
C PHE A 27 2.14 -3.77 2.20
N SER A 28 1.79 -5.05 2.06
CA SER A 28 0.81 -5.48 1.07
C SER A 28 -0.58 -4.99 1.44
N ARG A 29 -1.38 -4.63 0.43
CA ARG A 29 -2.80 -4.29 0.60
C ARG A 29 -3.56 -5.42 1.31
N ILE A 30 -4.38 -5.06 2.29
CA ILE A 30 -5.28 -5.96 3.02
C ILE A 30 -6.68 -5.85 2.40
N ILE A 31 -7.37 -6.98 2.23
CA ILE A 31 -8.76 -7.02 1.78
C ILE A 31 -9.64 -7.23 3.03
N LEU A 32 -10.45 -6.23 3.38
CA LEU A 32 -11.44 -6.32 4.47
C LEU A 32 -12.61 -7.25 4.04
N GLY A 33 -12.37 -8.55 3.99
CA GLY A 33 -13.39 -9.55 3.62
C GLY A 33 -13.54 -10.71 4.60
N SER A 34 -12.57 -10.94 5.48
CA SER A 34 -12.56 -12.09 6.37
C SER A 34 -12.35 -11.67 7.82
N ARG A 35 -13.18 -12.20 8.72
CA ARG A 35 -13.21 -11.92 10.17
C ARG A 35 -11.93 -12.37 10.92
N ARG A 36 -10.78 -12.46 10.28
CA ARG A 36 -9.48 -12.75 10.91
C ARG A 36 -8.39 -11.90 10.25
N SER A 37 -7.69 -11.14 11.07
CA SER A 37 -6.73 -10.07 10.74
C SER A 37 -5.40 -10.56 10.15
N SER A 38 -5.34 -11.75 9.53
CA SER A 38 -4.10 -12.29 8.98
C SER A 38 -3.82 -11.76 7.57
N CYS A 39 -2.63 -11.22 7.38
CA CYS A 39 -2.16 -10.80 6.07
C CYS A 39 -2.06 -12.00 5.12
N PRO A 40 -2.71 -11.99 3.94
CA PRO A 40 -2.67 -13.11 3.00
C PRO A 40 -1.27 -13.35 2.41
N LYS A 41 -0.38 -12.35 2.48
CA LYS A 41 0.98 -12.43 1.93
C LYS A 41 2.00 -12.99 2.91
N CYS A 42 1.94 -12.58 4.18
CA CYS A 42 2.97 -12.93 5.18
C CYS A 42 2.43 -13.59 6.45
N GLY A 43 1.12 -13.84 6.53
CA GLY A 43 0.47 -14.47 7.68
C GLY A 43 0.38 -13.61 8.94
N CYS A 44 0.93 -12.38 8.93
CA CYS A 44 0.91 -11.51 10.10
C CYS A 44 -0.53 -11.19 10.52
N THR A 45 -0.91 -11.59 11.72
CA THR A 45 -2.10 -11.12 12.42
C THR A 45 -1.80 -9.76 13.02
N GLY A 46 -2.70 -8.79 12.86
CA GLY A 46 -2.60 -7.54 13.62
C GLY A 46 -2.80 -7.82 15.11
N GLU A 47 -1.81 -7.47 15.93
CA GLU A 47 -2.01 -7.12 17.34
C GLU A 47 -2.66 -5.74 17.44
#